data_AF-D2TYU3-F1
#
_entry.id   AF-D2TYU3-F1
#
_cell.length_a   1.000
_cell.length_b   1.000
_cell.length_c   1.000
_cell.angle_alpha   90.00
_cell.angle_beta   90.00
_cell.angle_gamma   90.00
#
_symmetry.space_group_name_H-M   'P 1'
#
loop_
_entity.id
_entity.type
_entity.pdbx_description
1 polymer ?
#
loop_
_entity_poly.entity_id
_entity_poly.type
_entity_poly.pdbx_seq_one_letter_code
_entity_poly.pdbx_strand_id
1 'polypeptide(L)'
;MAKDRLVHITEKFILHGDKNRLKDIKGSFYIGLSIYYMAHVRQGGKKQGEKFLLDLNNVINIIETPLSDNLPSLMKAKLMAEKIHAKEKLDSMLAAVIDIQKRYLSRIDINNYVSDPYMWLEMLPAETAHHYIDRVTNRALKLNNSLKNATWFAELCISLKARYLNSDTDSIDNIKSNYHELLSKKKYDYYIDSIRLCPL
;
A
#
# COMPACT_ATOMS: atom_id res chain seq x y z
N MET A 1 -2.67 20.22 15.07
CA MET A 1 -2.48 19.60 16.41
C MET A 1 -2.41 18.07 16.36
N ALA A 2 -3.47 17.30 16.10
CA ALA A 2 -3.38 15.83 16.05
C ALA A 2 -2.51 15.30 14.89
N LYS A 3 -2.61 15.98 13.73
CA LYS A 3 -1.80 15.71 12.54
C LYS A 3 -0.29 15.87 12.78
N ASP A 4 0.09 16.97 13.42
CA ASP A 4 1.49 17.26 13.72
C ASP A 4 2.05 16.33 14.80
N ARG A 5 1.21 15.91 15.76
CA ARG A 5 1.59 14.91 16.78
C ARG A 5 1.85 13.53 16.20
N LEU A 6 0.95 13.02 15.34
CA LEU A 6 1.13 11.69 14.74
C LEU A 6 2.27 11.67 13.73
N VAL A 7 2.47 12.74 12.96
CA VAL A 7 3.65 12.92 12.09
C VAL A 7 4.92 12.98 12.92
N HIS A 8 4.97 13.77 13.99
CA HIS A 8 6.11 13.83 14.91
C HIS A 8 6.43 12.48 15.58
N ILE A 9 5.40 11.72 15.95
CA ILE A 9 5.53 10.36 16.48
C ILE A 9 6.04 9.42 15.38
N THR A 10 5.46 9.45 14.17
CA THR A 10 5.98 8.62 13.07
C THR A 10 7.41 8.99 12.66
N GLU A 11 7.76 10.28 12.62
CA GLU A 11 9.11 10.77 12.35
C GLU A 11 10.12 10.41 13.45
N LYS A 12 9.70 10.32 14.72
CA LYS A 12 10.56 9.90 15.84
C LYS A 12 10.69 8.39 15.99
N PHE A 13 9.65 7.62 15.64
CA PHE A 13 9.58 6.19 15.94
C PHE A 13 9.83 5.29 14.75
N ILE A 14 9.50 5.77 13.56
CA ILE A 14 10.11 5.28 12.34
C ILE A 14 11.47 5.99 12.31
N LEU A 15 12.42 5.57 13.17
CA LEU A 15 13.63 4.87 12.71
C LEU A 15 14.77 4.69 13.71
N HIS A 16 14.87 3.45 14.19
CA HIS A 16 16.15 2.78 14.45
C HIS A 16 16.47 1.70 13.39
N GLY A 17 15.94 1.79 12.16
CA GLY A 17 16.07 0.71 11.14
C GLY A 17 15.98 1.09 9.65
N ASP A 18 14.78 1.21 9.07
CA ASP A 18 14.54 1.46 7.62
C ASP A 18 14.06 2.89 7.14
N LYS A 19 14.99 3.76 6.73
CA LYS A 19 14.74 5.13 6.16
C LYS A 19 13.75 5.18 4.99
N ASN A 20 13.43 4.04 4.39
CA ASN A 20 12.50 3.97 3.28
C ASN A 20 11.04 4.04 3.74
N ARG A 21 10.69 3.59 4.96
CA ARG A 21 9.30 3.61 5.47
C ARG A 21 8.77 5.03 5.74
N LEU A 22 9.62 6.00 6.08
CA LEU A 22 9.22 7.40 6.23
C LEU A 22 8.74 8.03 4.92
N LYS A 23 9.30 7.60 3.78
CA LYS A 23 8.90 8.12 2.47
C LYS A 23 7.47 7.70 2.12
N ASP A 24 7.02 6.54 2.58
CA ASP A 24 5.68 5.99 2.35
C ASP A 24 4.58 6.70 3.16
N ILE A 25 4.96 7.51 4.16
CA ILE A 25 4.01 8.16 5.10
C ILE A 25 3.54 9.53 4.63
N LYS A 26 4.13 10.09 3.55
CA LYS A 26 3.73 11.40 3.07
C LYS A 26 2.42 11.35 2.29
N GLY A 27 1.46 12.18 2.71
CA GLY A 27 0.31 12.66 1.91
C GLY A 27 -1.04 11.97 2.14
N SER A 28 -1.10 10.75 2.66
CA SER A 28 -2.39 10.03 2.81
C SER A 28 -2.46 9.09 4.02
N PHE A 29 -1.53 9.22 4.96
CA PHE A 29 -1.53 8.45 6.22
C PHE A 29 -2.84 8.59 7.02
N TYR A 30 -3.45 9.78 6.99
CA TYR A 30 -4.76 10.01 7.60
C TYR A 30 -5.86 9.17 6.99
N ILE A 31 -5.79 8.86 5.68
CA ILE A 31 -6.76 8.02 5.00
C ILE A 31 -6.60 6.57 5.49
N GLY A 32 -5.36 6.05 5.50
CA GLY A 32 -5.09 4.71 6.02
C GLY A 32 -5.51 4.56 7.49
N LEU A 33 -5.19 5.54 8.34
CA LEU A 33 -5.57 5.53 9.75
C LEU A 33 -7.08 5.64 9.94
N SER A 34 -7.76 6.47 9.14
CA SER A 34 -9.23 6.61 9.20
C SER A 34 -9.92 5.31 8.79
N ILE A 35 -9.45 4.65 7.73
CA ILE A 35 -9.98 3.36 7.29
C ILE A 35 -9.72 2.29 8.35
N TYR A 36 -8.52 2.26 8.94
CA TYR A 36 -8.18 1.32 10.01
C TYR A 36 -9.05 1.53 11.27
N TYR A 37 -9.29 2.78 11.66
CA TYR A 37 -10.26 3.12 12.71
C TYR A 37 -11.68 2.63 12.37
N MET A 38 -12.15 2.90 11.14
CA MET A 38 -13.48 2.47 10.71
C MET A 38 -13.62 0.94 10.69
N ALA A 39 -12.55 0.20 10.39
CA ALA A 39 -12.54 -1.26 10.50
C ALA A 39 -12.79 -1.74 11.95
N HIS A 40 -12.19 -1.07 12.96
CA HIS A 40 -12.47 -1.36 14.36
C HIS A 40 -13.91 -1.00 14.75
N VAL A 41 -14.44 0.14 14.28
CA VAL A 41 -15.85 0.52 14.49
C VAL A 41 -16.79 -0.54 13.89
N ARG A 42 -16.46 -1.12 12.74
CA ARG A 42 -17.28 -2.17 12.14
C ARG A 42 -17.29 -3.45 12.98
N GLN A 43 -16.14 -3.88 13.48
CA GLN A 43 -16.00 -5.15 14.21
C GLN A 43 -16.76 -5.18 15.53
N GLY A 44 -16.96 -4.03 16.20
CA GLY A 44 -17.58 -4.00 17.52
C GLY A 44 -18.35 -2.72 17.84
N GLY A 45 -18.78 -1.98 16.81
CA GLY A 45 -19.46 -0.69 16.94
C GLY A 45 -18.53 0.43 17.41
N LYS A 46 -19.14 1.60 17.68
CA LYS A 46 -18.44 2.81 18.12
C LYS A 46 -17.50 2.57 19.31
N LYS A 47 -17.93 1.75 20.28
CA LYS A 47 -17.15 1.40 21.48
C LYS A 47 -15.80 0.76 21.14
N GLN A 48 -15.75 -0.08 20.10
CA GLN A 48 -14.52 -0.74 19.68
C GLN A 48 -13.56 0.25 18.98
N GLY A 49 -14.10 1.20 18.20
CA GLY A 49 -13.31 2.31 17.64
C GLY A 49 -12.74 3.23 18.72
N GLU A 50 -13.56 3.61 19.70
CA GLU A 50 -13.12 4.42 20.86
C GLU A 50 -12.03 3.69 21.67
N LYS A 51 -12.20 2.38 21.90
CA LYS A 51 -11.18 1.54 22.55
C LYS A 51 -9.86 1.51 21.77
N PHE A 52 -9.92 1.38 20.45
CA PHE A 52 -8.72 1.44 19.62
C PHE A 52 -7.97 2.77 19.77
N LEU A 53 -8.67 3.91 19.76
CA LEU A 53 -8.05 5.22 19.94
C LEU A 53 -7.43 5.38 21.33
N LEU A 54 -8.10 4.87 22.37
CA LEU A 54 -7.57 4.84 23.74
C LEU A 54 -6.32 3.97 23.84
N ASP A 55 -6.34 2.78 23.25
CA ASP A 55 -5.20 1.87 23.23
C ASP A 55 -4.02 2.47 22.47
N LEU A 56 -4.25 3.14 21.34
CA LEU A 56 -3.22 3.84 20.58
C LEU A 56 -2.61 4.99 21.41
N ASN A 57 -3.45 5.77 22.09
CA ASN A 57 -2.98 6.86 22.96
C ASN A 57 -2.14 6.31 24.13
N ASN A 58 -2.56 5.20 24.73
CA ASN A 58 -1.82 4.54 25.81
C ASN A 58 -0.45 4.03 25.33
N VAL A 59 -0.39 3.41 24.16
CA VAL A 59 0.87 2.97 23.53
C VAL A 59 1.81 4.16 23.34
N ILE A 60 1.31 5.26 22.77
CA ILE A 60 2.08 6.49 22.58
C ILE A 60 2.60 7.02 23.93
N ASN A 61 1.75 7.09 24.96
CA ASN A 61 2.12 7.60 26.28
C ASN A 61 3.22 6.75 26.94
N ILE A 62 3.12 5.42 26.88
CA ILE A 62 4.16 4.51 27.42
C ILE A 62 5.50 4.77 26.72
N ILE A 63 5.46 4.92 25.40
CA ILE A 63 6.65 5.19 24.59
C ILE A 63 7.27 6.54 24.96
N GLU A 64 6.45 7.59 25.11
CA GLU A 64 6.91 8.96 25.41
C GLU A 64 7.35 9.16 26.86
N THR A 65 6.94 8.29 27.80
CA THR A 65 7.28 8.41 29.22
C THR A 65 8.80 8.42 29.43
N PRO A 66 9.44 9.48 29.95
CA PRO A 66 10.89 9.51 30.07
C PRO A 66 11.40 8.47 31.09
N LEU A 67 12.60 7.92 30.85
CA LEU A 67 13.31 7.14 31.85
C LEU A 67 13.98 8.11 32.81
N SER A 68 13.44 8.24 34.02
CA SER A 68 14.08 9.05 35.07
C SER A 68 15.33 8.35 35.61
N ASP A 69 16.41 9.12 35.80
CA ASP A 69 17.64 8.62 36.39
C ASP A 69 17.47 8.16 37.84
N ASN A 70 16.45 8.67 38.53
CA ASN A 70 16.15 8.35 39.93
C ASN A 70 15.30 7.08 40.10
N LEU A 71 14.88 6.42 39.01
CA LEU A 71 14.12 5.17 39.11
C LEU A 71 15.01 4.00 39.58
N PRO A 72 14.53 3.14 40.49
CA PRO A 72 15.20 1.89 40.83
C PRO A 72 15.46 1.02 39.59
N SER A 73 16.58 0.27 39.58
CA SER A 73 17.01 -0.53 38.41
C SER A 73 15.92 -1.47 37.89
N LEU A 74 15.15 -2.11 38.79
CA LEU A 74 14.03 -2.98 38.41
C LEU A 74 12.90 -2.21 37.71
N MET A 75 12.58 -1.00 38.17
CA MET A 75 11.55 -0.15 37.56
C MET A 75 12.02 0.40 36.21
N LYS A 76 13.31 0.75 36.07
CA LYS A 76 13.91 1.11 34.78
C LYS A 76 13.81 -0.04 33.78
N ALA A 77 14.19 -1.25 34.18
CA ALA A 77 14.12 -2.44 33.33
C ALA A 77 12.67 -2.74 32.90
N LYS A 78 11.71 -2.66 33.83
CA LYS A 78 10.29 -2.83 33.54
C LYS A 78 9.79 -1.80 32.52
N LEU A 79 10.07 -0.51 32.74
CA LEU A 79 9.65 0.56 31.83
C LEU A 79 10.31 0.43 30.45
N MET A 80 11.58 0.00 30.38
CA MET A 80 12.25 -0.30 29.12
C MET A 80 11.57 -1.44 28.37
N ALA A 81 11.20 -2.53 29.06
CA ALA A 81 10.47 -3.64 28.44
C ALA A 81 9.09 -3.21 27.93
N GLU A 82 8.34 -2.44 28.72
CA GLU A 82 7.04 -1.88 28.32
C GLU A 82 7.16 -0.98 27.09
N LYS A 83 8.21 -0.14 27.03
CA LYS A 83 8.53 0.69 25.86
C LYS A 83 8.85 -0.13 24.62
N ILE A 84 9.62 -1.22 24.74
CA ILE A 84 9.93 -2.10 23.60
C ILE A 84 8.65 -2.72 23.07
N HIS A 85 7.83 -3.32 23.94
CA HIS A 85 6.59 -3.94 23.53
C HIS A 85 5.59 -2.93 22.90
N ALA A 86 5.50 -1.74 23.49
CA ALA A 86 4.66 -0.67 22.95
C ALA A 86 5.13 -0.24 21.54
N LYS A 87 6.44 -0.18 21.29
CA LYS A 87 7.00 0.09 19.96
C LYS A 87 6.65 -1.00 18.95
N GLU A 88 6.80 -2.27 19.31
CA GLU A 88 6.42 -3.39 18.43
C GLU A 88 4.94 -3.34 18.05
N LYS A 89 4.07 -3.02 19.02
CA LYS A 89 2.64 -2.85 18.79
C LYS A 89 2.35 -1.68 17.85
N LEU A 90 3.02 -0.55 18.04
CA LEU A 90 2.90 0.62 17.16
C LEU A 90 3.38 0.31 15.73
N ASP A 91 4.51 -0.38 15.58
CA ASP A 91 5.08 -0.76 14.28
C ASP A 91 4.13 -1.69 13.51
N SER A 92 3.52 -2.65 14.19
CA SER A 92 2.50 -3.54 13.59
C SER A 92 1.29 -2.75 13.10
N MET A 93 0.78 -1.82 13.92
CA MET A 93 -0.34 -0.95 13.53
C MET A 93 0.01 -0.06 12.34
N LEU A 94 1.20 0.55 12.34
CA LEU A 94 1.66 1.40 11.25
C LEU A 94 1.82 0.61 9.95
N ALA A 95 2.34 -0.61 10.01
CA ALA A 95 2.44 -1.49 8.85
C ALA A 95 1.05 -1.77 8.24
N ALA A 96 0.05 -2.07 9.06
CA ALA A 96 -1.32 -2.29 8.61
C ALA A 96 -1.94 -1.03 7.98
N VAL A 97 -1.74 0.14 8.60
CA VAL A 97 -2.21 1.44 8.09
C VAL A 97 -1.58 1.77 6.73
N ILE A 98 -0.27 1.57 6.59
CA ILE A 98 0.45 1.81 5.34
C ILE A 98 -0.04 0.86 4.25
N ASP A 99 -0.25 -0.42 4.56
CA ASP A 99 -0.78 -1.39 3.61
C ASP A 99 -2.19 -1.00 3.12
N ILE A 100 -3.09 -0.62 4.03
CA ILE A 100 -4.42 -0.13 3.70
C ILE A 100 -4.35 1.12 2.81
N GLN A 101 -3.48 2.08 3.15
CA GLN A 101 -3.28 3.28 2.35
C GLN A 101 -2.79 2.93 0.94
N LYS A 102 -1.79 2.04 0.81
CA LYS A 102 -1.27 1.60 -0.49
C LYS A 102 -2.36 0.95 -1.33
N ARG A 103 -3.14 0.02 -0.77
CA ARG A 103 -4.28 -0.61 -1.45
C ARG A 103 -5.32 0.40 -1.91
N TYR A 104 -5.66 1.36 -1.05
CA TYR A 104 -6.62 2.42 -1.39
C TYR A 104 -6.13 3.32 -2.52
N LEU A 105 -4.86 3.74 -2.49
CA LEU A 105 -4.26 4.53 -3.56
C LEU A 105 -4.17 3.74 -4.87
N SER A 106 -3.77 2.47 -4.81
CA SER A 106 -3.78 1.59 -5.99
C SER A 106 -5.18 1.43 -6.57
N ARG A 107 -6.22 1.32 -5.72
CA ARG A 107 -7.63 1.27 -6.14
C ARG A 107 -8.04 2.54 -6.89
N ILE A 108 -7.69 3.72 -6.39
CA ILE A 108 -7.99 4.98 -7.08
C ILE A 108 -7.25 5.04 -8.41
N ASP A 109 -5.94 4.75 -8.38
CA ASP A 109 -5.06 4.84 -9.54
C ASP A 109 -5.50 3.90 -10.67
N ILE A 110 -5.72 2.62 -10.38
CA ILE A 110 -6.14 1.64 -11.40
C ILE A 110 -7.54 1.95 -11.96
N ASN A 111 -8.48 2.43 -11.13
CA ASN A 111 -9.82 2.73 -11.62
C ASN A 111 -9.83 3.95 -12.55
N ASN A 112 -9.01 4.94 -12.25
CA ASN A 112 -8.83 6.13 -13.09
C ASN A 112 -7.93 5.88 -14.31
N TYR A 113 -7.17 4.78 -14.33
CA TYR A 113 -6.28 4.48 -15.43
C TYR A 113 -7.03 4.17 -16.74
N VAL A 114 -6.61 4.85 -17.80
CA VAL A 114 -7.00 4.58 -19.19
C VAL A 114 -5.72 4.32 -19.97
N SER A 115 -5.70 3.24 -20.75
CA SER A 115 -4.56 2.89 -21.60
C SER A 115 -4.37 3.96 -22.67
N ASP A 116 -3.14 4.44 -22.80
CA ASP A 116 -2.78 5.39 -23.86
C ASP A 116 -2.83 4.68 -25.22
N PRO A 117 -3.59 5.19 -26.21
CA PRO A 117 -3.69 4.53 -27.51
C PRO A 117 -2.34 4.40 -28.23
N TYR A 118 -1.37 5.28 -27.95
CA TYR A 118 -0.03 5.28 -28.55
C TYR A 118 0.96 4.33 -27.85
N MET A 119 0.52 3.58 -26.83
CA MET A 119 1.38 2.56 -26.23
C MET A 119 1.53 1.31 -27.12
N TRP A 120 0.55 1.06 -27.99
CA TRP A 120 0.52 -0.09 -28.89
C TRP A 120 1.39 0.16 -30.10
N LEU A 121 2.43 -0.64 -30.26
CA LEU A 121 3.39 -0.55 -31.36
C LEU A 121 3.05 -1.58 -32.44
N GLU A 122 3.60 -1.41 -33.63
CA GLU A 122 3.64 -2.49 -34.61
C GLU A 122 4.52 -3.65 -34.10
N MET A 123 4.10 -4.86 -34.45
CA MET A 123 4.81 -6.10 -34.11
C MET A 123 5.99 -6.27 -35.05
N LEU A 124 7.16 -6.57 -34.49
CA LEU A 124 8.37 -6.80 -35.29
C LEU A 124 8.33 -8.19 -35.93
N PRO A 125 9.09 -8.40 -37.02
CA PRO A 125 9.21 -9.73 -37.64
C PRO A 125 9.70 -10.78 -36.63
N ALA A 126 9.05 -11.94 -36.60
CA ALA A 126 9.35 -13.06 -35.70
C ALA A 126 9.28 -12.74 -34.19
N GLU A 127 8.61 -11.65 -33.82
CA GLU A 127 8.42 -11.28 -32.43
C GLU A 127 7.36 -12.17 -31.76
N THR A 128 7.74 -12.79 -30.65
CA THR A 128 6.80 -13.54 -29.78
C THR A 128 5.91 -12.56 -29.01
N ALA A 129 4.74 -13.01 -28.54
CA ALA A 129 3.86 -12.25 -27.69
C ALA A 129 4.57 -11.68 -26.44
N HIS A 130 5.46 -12.44 -25.80
CA HIS A 130 6.21 -11.98 -24.62
C HIS A 130 7.10 -10.78 -24.91
N HIS A 131 7.92 -10.85 -25.96
CA HIS A 131 8.77 -9.74 -26.42
C HIS A 131 7.94 -8.51 -26.80
N TYR A 132 6.81 -8.70 -27.49
CA TYR A 132 5.90 -7.62 -27.84
C TYR A 132 5.32 -6.94 -26.60
N ILE A 133 4.85 -7.73 -25.62
CA ILE A 133 4.34 -7.22 -24.35
C ILE A 133 5.41 -6.40 -23.63
N ASP A 134 6.66 -6.86 -23.57
CA ASP A 134 7.76 -6.09 -22.95
C ASP A 134 7.97 -4.74 -23.63
N ARG A 135 7.93 -4.70 -24.96
CA ARG A 135 8.06 -3.43 -25.71
C ARG A 135 6.91 -2.49 -25.43
N VAL A 136 5.69 -2.99 -25.42
CA VAL A 136 4.48 -2.21 -25.10
C VAL A 136 4.52 -1.71 -23.65
N THR A 137 4.90 -2.55 -22.69
CA THR A 137 5.08 -2.15 -21.29
C THR A 137 6.13 -1.04 -21.16
N ASN A 138 7.29 -1.20 -21.79
CA ASN A 138 8.33 -0.18 -21.78
C ASN A 138 7.87 1.13 -22.44
N ARG A 139 7.07 1.06 -23.50
CA ARG A 139 6.47 2.24 -24.14
C ARG A 139 5.47 2.93 -23.21
N ALA A 140 4.58 2.17 -22.56
CA ALA A 140 3.64 2.70 -21.58
C ALA A 140 4.34 3.40 -20.41
N LEU A 141 5.42 2.83 -19.87
CA LEU A 141 6.22 3.45 -18.81
C LEU A 141 6.93 4.75 -19.24
N LYS A 142 7.25 4.88 -20.54
CA LYS A 142 7.82 6.11 -21.12
C LYS A 142 6.75 7.20 -21.31
N LEU A 143 5.55 6.81 -21.73
CA LEU A 143 4.42 7.72 -21.93
C LEU A 143 3.83 8.19 -20.59
N ASN A 144 3.76 7.30 -19.60
CA ASN A 144 3.28 7.62 -18.26
C ASN A 144 4.27 7.13 -17.19
N ASN A 145 5.04 8.07 -16.65
CA ASN A 145 6.05 7.80 -15.63
C ASN A 145 5.45 7.39 -14.28
N SER A 146 4.17 7.70 -13.99
CA SER A 146 3.53 7.29 -12.72
C SER A 146 3.42 5.76 -12.61
N LEU A 147 3.29 5.08 -13.75
CA LEU A 147 3.17 3.62 -13.82
C LEU A 147 4.41 2.88 -13.29
N LYS A 148 5.58 3.53 -13.23
CA LYS A 148 6.79 2.91 -12.67
C LYS A 148 6.66 2.55 -11.20
N ASN A 149 5.84 3.31 -10.46
CA ASN A 149 5.60 3.07 -9.04
C ASN A 149 4.29 2.31 -8.79
N ALA A 150 3.54 1.98 -9.86
CA ALA A 150 2.26 1.30 -9.79
C ALA A 150 2.46 -0.22 -9.80
N THR A 151 2.46 -0.85 -8.63
CA THR A 151 2.58 -2.31 -8.48
C THR A 151 1.53 -3.06 -9.31
N TRP A 152 0.29 -2.56 -9.34
CA TRP A 152 -0.80 -3.17 -10.11
C TRP A 152 -0.50 -3.25 -11.62
N PHE A 153 0.28 -2.30 -12.17
CA PHE A 153 0.63 -2.28 -13.58
C PHE A 153 1.69 -3.33 -13.92
N ALA A 154 2.68 -3.51 -13.06
CA ALA A 154 3.67 -4.59 -13.20
C ALA A 154 2.99 -5.97 -13.13
N GLU A 155 2.10 -6.17 -12.16
CA GLU A 155 1.31 -7.40 -12.04
C GLU A 155 0.40 -7.66 -13.25
N LEU A 156 -0.18 -6.61 -13.84
CA LEU A 156 -0.99 -6.70 -15.05
C LEU A 156 -0.15 -7.24 -16.22
N CYS A 157 1.07 -6.72 -16.39
CA CYS A 157 1.98 -7.16 -17.44
C CYS A 157 2.41 -8.63 -17.25
N ILE A 158 2.72 -9.03 -16.02
CA ILE A 158 3.03 -10.43 -15.67
C ILE A 158 1.83 -11.33 -15.99
N SER A 159 0.63 -10.92 -15.59
CA SER A 159 -0.61 -11.68 -15.84
C SER A 159 -0.92 -11.81 -17.32
N LEU A 160 -0.63 -10.77 -18.12
CA LEU A 160 -0.80 -10.80 -19.56
C LEU A 160 0.17 -11.79 -20.21
N LYS A 161 1.45 -11.75 -19.85
CA LYS A 161 2.44 -12.71 -20.36
C LYS A 161 2.09 -14.14 -20.00
N ALA A 162 1.54 -14.39 -18.81
CA ALA A 162 1.15 -15.72 -18.38
C ALA A 162 0.04 -16.37 -19.24
N ARG A 163 -0.63 -15.60 -20.11
CA ARG A 163 -1.59 -16.15 -21.11
C ARG A 163 -0.91 -16.78 -22.33
N TYR A 164 0.40 -16.62 -22.48
CA TYR A 164 1.16 -17.07 -23.65
C TYR A 164 2.35 -17.91 -23.21
N LEU A 165 2.70 -18.92 -24.01
CA LEU A 165 4.00 -19.57 -23.92
C LEU A 165 5.09 -18.62 -24.45
N ASN A 166 6.34 -18.86 -24.04
CA ASN A 166 7.47 -18.02 -24.44
C ASN A 166 7.71 -17.99 -25.97
N SER A 167 7.25 -19.01 -26.68
CA SER A 167 7.39 -19.17 -28.13
C SER A 167 6.17 -18.69 -28.92
N ASP A 168 5.07 -18.33 -28.25
CA ASP A 168 3.83 -18.00 -28.95
C ASP A 168 3.98 -16.70 -29.74
N THR A 169 3.46 -16.72 -30.96
CA THR A 169 3.17 -15.52 -31.74
C THR A 169 1.66 -15.30 -31.71
N ASP A 170 1.22 -14.05 -31.67
CA ASP A 170 -0.20 -13.72 -31.68
C ASP A 170 -0.43 -12.35 -32.32
N SER A 171 -1.64 -12.11 -32.78
CA SER A 171 -2.07 -10.82 -33.30
C SER A 171 -2.06 -9.74 -32.21
N ILE A 172 -1.71 -8.52 -32.62
CA ILE A 172 -1.78 -7.33 -31.75
C ILE A 172 -3.17 -7.18 -31.14
N ASP A 173 -4.23 -7.43 -31.92
CA ASP A 173 -5.61 -7.25 -31.47
C ASP A 173 -6.00 -8.27 -30.39
N ASN A 174 -5.53 -9.51 -30.47
CA ASN A 174 -5.76 -10.48 -29.40
C ASN A 174 -4.99 -10.11 -28.13
N ILE A 175 -3.74 -9.65 -28.26
CA ILE A 175 -2.95 -9.17 -27.12
C ILE A 175 -3.62 -7.96 -26.45
N LYS A 176 -4.13 -7.02 -27.24
CA LYS A 176 -4.92 -5.88 -26.74
C LYS A 176 -6.17 -6.33 -26.02
N SER A 177 -6.94 -7.25 -26.62
CA SER A 177 -8.17 -7.79 -26.03
C SER A 177 -7.87 -8.42 -24.66
N ASN A 178 -6.86 -9.30 -24.60
CA ASN A 178 -6.41 -9.95 -23.36
C ASN A 178 -5.94 -8.94 -22.30
N TYR A 179 -5.24 -7.87 -22.71
CA TYR A 179 -4.85 -6.80 -21.81
C TYR A 179 -6.06 -6.07 -21.21
N HIS A 180 -7.04 -5.70 -22.04
CA HIS A 180 -8.24 -5.01 -21.59
C HIS A 180 -9.11 -5.87 -20.68
N GLU A 181 -9.22 -7.16 -20.97
CA GLU A 181 -9.91 -8.11 -20.10
C GLU A 181 -9.24 -8.20 -18.71
N LEU A 182 -7.92 -8.38 -18.67
CA LEU A 182 -7.16 -8.45 -17.42
C LEU A 182 -7.21 -7.13 -16.64
N LEU A 183 -7.13 -5.99 -17.32
CA LEU A 183 -7.26 -4.68 -16.69
C LEU A 183 -8.65 -4.51 -16.06
N SER A 184 -9.69 -4.89 -16.78
CA SER A 184 -11.07 -4.80 -16.31
C SER A 184 -11.31 -5.70 -15.10
N LYS A 185 -10.78 -6.93 -15.13
CA LYS A 185 -10.79 -7.85 -13.99
C LYS A 185 -10.07 -7.25 -12.78
N LYS A 186 -8.85 -6.73 -12.94
CA LYS A 186 -8.13 -6.08 -11.84
C LYS A 186 -8.90 -4.88 -11.28
N LYS A 187 -9.47 -4.01 -12.13
CA LYS A 187 -10.31 -2.89 -11.67
C LYS A 187 -11.47 -3.38 -10.78
N TYR A 188 -12.13 -4.45 -11.20
CA TYR A 188 -13.20 -5.08 -10.43
C TYR A 188 -12.71 -5.67 -9.10
N ASP A 189 -11.59 -6.40 -9.09
CA ASP A 189 -11.03 -6.99 -7.87
C ASP A 189 -10.68 -5.89 -6.84
N TYR A 190 -10.04 -4.80 -7.27
CA TYR A 190 -9.77 -3.64 -6.42
C TYR A 190 -11.07 -2.97 -5.93
N TYR A 191 -12.11 -2.91 -6.76
CA TYR A 191 -13.43 -2.42 -6.34
C TYR A 191 -14.05 -3.30 -5.24
N ILE A 192 -14.04 -4.62 -5.39
CA ILE A 192 -14.56 -5.53 -4.36
C ILE A 192 -13.75 -5.44 -3.07
N ASP A 193 -12.42 -5.44 -3.15
CA ASP A 193 -11.56 -5.28 -1.98
C ASP A 193 -11.76 -3.95 -1.28
N SER A 194 -12.06 -2.89 -2.04
CA SER A 194 -12.37 -1.60 -1.44
C SER A 194 -13.70 -1.55 -0.70
N ILE A 195 -14.71 -2.30 -1.16
CA ILE A 195 -15.98 -2.48 -0.43
C ILE A 195 -15.72 -3.30 0.84
N ARG A 196 -14.82 -4.28 0.79
CA ARG A 196 -14.43 -5.04 1.99
C ARG A 196 -13.74 -4.16 3.02
N LEU A 197 -12.88 -3.24 2.57
CA LEU A 197 -12.18 -2.25 3.40
C LEU A 197 -13.10 -1.14 3.93
N CYS A 198 -14.13 -0.73 3.16
CA CYS A 198 -15.15 0.25 3.53
C CYS A 198 -16.54 -0.22 3.08
N PRO A 199 -17.23 -1.09 3.84
CA PRO A 199 -18.64 -1.37 3.59
C PRO A 199 -19.45 -0.10 3.89
N LEU A 200 -20.43 0.20 3.06
CA LEU A 200 -21.47 1.19 3.40
C LEU A 200 -22.42 0.59 4.44
#